data_AF-A0A9X2RZ34-F1
#
_entry.id   AF-A0A9X2RZ34-F1
#
_cell.length_a   1.000
_cell.length_b   1.000
_cell.length_c   1.000
_cell.angle_alpha   90.00
_cell.angle_beta   90.00
_cell.angle_gamma   90.00
#
_symmetry.space_group_name_H-M   'P 1'
#
loop_
_entity.id
_entity.type
_entity.pdbx_description
1 polymer ?
#
loop_
_entity_poly.entity_id
_entity_poly.type
_entity_poly.pdbx_seq_one_letter_code
_entity_poly.pdbx_strand_id
1 'polypeptide(L)'
;MDDKRALYRDLLIAMHGWHDGIMSLWRSQSSDELAEARETAYRFGIEAGLIASPLTLVAIKDARRGLFAVQTEVVLRQVPPDVSDPLAEVKERLVKLENALRAELSSGAEQGDGARARAAGA
;
A
#
# COMPACT_ATOMS: atom_id res chain seq x y z
N MET A 1 -10.76 0.02 -16.17
CA MET A 1 -10.90 0.84 -14.95
C MET A 1 -11.15 -0.03 -13.73
N ASP A 2 -12.03 -1.03 -13.85
CA ASP A 2 -12.30 -1.97 -12.76
C ASP A 2 -11.06 -2.80 -12.36
N ASP A 3 -10.23 -3.23 -13.31
CA ASP A 3 -9.00 -3.98 -13.02
C ASP A 3 -7.98 -3.16 -12.22
N LYS A 4 -7.81 -1.86 -12.57
CA LYS A 4 -6.92 -0.94 -11.84
C LYS A 4 -7.43 -0.68 -10.43
N ARG A 5 -8.75 -0.50 -10.26
CA ARG A 5 -9.38 -0.35 -8.94
C ARG A 5 -9.23 -1.60 -8.09
N ALA A 6 -9.46 -2.78 -8.66
CA ALA A 6 -9.27 -4.06 -7.98
C ALA A 6 -7.83 -4.23 -7.51
N LEU A 7 -6.86 -4.01 -8.41
CA LEU A 7 -5.43 -4.08 -8.08
C LEU A 7 -5.04 -3.11 -6.96
N TYR A 8 -5.54 -1.87 -6.97
CA TYR A 8 -5.23 -0.89 -5.93
C TYR A 8 -5.85 -1.24 -4.57
N ARG A 9 -7.07 -1.77 -4.57
CA ARG A 9 -7.71 -2.30 -3.36
C ARG A 9 -6.90 -3.49 -2.82
N ASP A 10 -6.54 -4.43 -3.67
CA ASP A 10 -5.86 -5.66 -3.27
C ASP A 10 -4.43 -5.36 -2.76
N LEU A 11 -3.76 -4.36 -3.35
CA LEU A 11 -2.51 -3.80 -2.82
C LEU A 11 -2.67 -3.23 -1.40
N LEU A 12 -3.71 -2.41 -1.17
CA LEU A 12 -3.95 -1.84 0.16
C LEU A 12 -4.21 -2.92 1.20
N ILE A 13 -5.05 -3.91 0.88
CA ILE A 13 -5.32 -5.06 1.75
C ILE A 13 -4.01 -5.77 2.11
N ALA A 14 -3.15 -6.05 1.11
CA ALA A 14 -1.89 -6.73 1.36
C ALA A 14 -0.91 -5.90 2.21
N MET A 15 -0.83 -4.58 2.00
CA MET A 15 0.01 -3.68 2.79
C MET A 15 -0.46 -3.58 4.25
N HIS A 16 -1.78 -3.56 4.48
CA HIS A 16 -2.35 -3.61 5.82
C HIS A 16 -2.15 -4.97 6.49
N GLY A 17 -2.30 -6.08 5.75
CA GLY A 17 -1.95 -7.40 6.27
C GLY A 17 -0.48 -7.52 6.68
N TRP A 18 0.43 -6.90 5.93
CA TRP A 18 1.84 -6.84 6.31
C TRP A 18 2.04 -6.00 7.58
N HIS A 19 1.43 -4.83 7.68
CA HIS A 19 1.43 -4.01 8.90
C HIS A 19 0.97 -4.82 10.12
N ASP A 20 -0.16 -5.51 10.01
CA ASP A 20 -0.75 -6.27 11.11
C ASP A 20 0.11 -7.49 11.49
N GLY A 21 0.72 -8.14 10.51
CA GLY A 21 1.70 -9.21 10.73
C GLY A 21 2.93 -8.72 11.51
N ILE A 22 3.45 -7.52 11.21
CA ILE A 22 4.55 -6.91 11.97
C ILE A 22 4.12 -6.61 13.41
N MET A 23 2.93 -6.05 13.62
CA MET A 23 2.41 -5.78 14.97
C MET A 23 2.21 -7.07 15.78
N SER A 24 1.72 -8.12 15.15
CA SER A 24 1.57 -9.44 15.76
C SER A 24 2.92 -9.99 16.22
N LEU A 25 3.91 -9.96 15.32
CA LEU A 25 5.29 -10.36 15.62
C LEU A 25 5.89 -9.56 16.78
N TRP A 26 5.73 -8.24 16.78
CA TRP A 26 6.23 -7.37 17.85
C TRP A 26 5.59 -7.68 19.21
N ARG A 27 4.29 -8.04 19.22
CA ARG A 27 3.56 -8.46 20.42
C ARG A 27 3.87 -9.90 20.86
N SER A 28 4.94 -10.49 20.34
CA SER A 28 5.37 -11.87 20.62
C SER A 28 4.35 -12.94 20.24
N GLN A 29 3.49 -12.66 19.27
CA GLN A 29 2.64 -13.66 18.63
C GLN A 29 3.33 -14.14 17.35
N SER A 30 3.29 -15.44 17.06
CA SER A 30 3.73 -15.89 15.73
C SER A 30 2.75 -15.36 14.69
N SER A 31 3.28 -14.87 13.57
CA SER A 31 2.47 -14.48 12.42
C SER A 31 2.90 -15.37 11.27
N ASP A 32 2.21 -16.50 11.13
CA ASP A 32 2.43 -17.43 10.02
C ASP A 32 2.14 -16.75 8.67
N GLU A 33 1.33 -15.68 8.70
CA GLU A 33 0.87 -14.91 7.53
C GLU A 33 1.79 -13.73 7.15
N LEU A 34 2.78 -13.36 7.98
CA LEU A 34 3.64 -12.19 7.71
C LEU A 34 4.43 -12.32 6.39
N ALA A 35 4.96 -13.51 6.12
CA ALA A 35 5.73 -13.77 4.91
C ALA A 35 4.85 -13.67 3.66
N GLU A 36 3.66 -14.26 3.71
CA GLU A 36 2.67 -14.26 2.61
C GLU A 36 2.12 -12.85 2.34
N ALA A 37 1.77 -12.11 3.41
CA ALA A 37 1.29 -10.73 3.29
C ALA A 37 2.36 -9.83 2.66
N ARG A 38 3.62 -9.97 3.08
CA ARG A 38 4.75 -9.24 2.49
C ARG A 38 4.95 -9.56 1.02
N GLU A 39 4.95 -10.85 0.66
CA GLU A 39 5.11 -11.29 -0.74
C GLU A 39 3.99 -10.75 -1.62
N THR A 40 2.74 -10.87 -1.15
CA THR A 40 1.56 -10.36 -1.85
C THR A 40 1.62 -8.85 -2.03
N ALA A 41 2.01 -8.10 -1.00
CA ALA A 41 2.18 -6.65 -1.08
C ALA A 41 3.30 -6.26 -2.06
N TYR A 42 4.39 -7.04 -2.13
CA TYR A 42 5.47 -6.81 -3.08
C TYR A 42 5.00 -7.03 -4.53
N ARG A 43 4.31 -8.14 -4.79
CA ARG A 43 3.76 -8.48 -6.12
C ARG A 43 2.79 -7.41 -6.61
N PHE A 44 1.75 -7.10 -5.83
CA PHE A 44 0.78 -6.07 -6.21
C PHE A 44 1.42 -4.68 -6.28
N GLY A 45 2.44 -4.40 -5.47
CA GLY A 45 3.18 -3.14 -5.55
C GLY A 45 3.94 -2.97 -6.86
N ILE A 46 4.50 -4.04 -7.43
CA ILE A 46 5.13 -4.03 -8.76
C ILE A 46 4.05 -3.81 -9.82
N GLU A 47 3.01 -4.64 -9.83
CA GLU A 47 1.93 -4.57 -10.82
C GLU A 47 1.27 -3.19 -10.84
N ALA A 48 0.94 -2.66 -9.66
CA ALA A 48 0.37 -1.32 -9.52
C ALA A 48 1.36 -0.25 -10.01
N GLY A 49 2.66 -0.42 -9.72
CA GLY A 49 3.71 0.51 -10.11
C GLY A 49 3.92 0.62 -11.63
N LEU A 50 3.56 -0.41 -12.41
CA LEU A 50 3.64 -0.39 -13.87
C LEU A 50 2.58 0.52 -14.51
N ILE A 51 1.44 0.72 -13.82
CA ILE A 51 0.28 1.47 -14.34
C ILE A 51 -0.03 2.74 -13.54
N ALA A 52 0.72 2.98 -12.47
CA ALA A 52 0.56 4.10 -11.58
C ALA A 52 1.17 5.39 -12.16
N SER A 53 0.58 6.52 -11.82
CA SER A 53 1.23 7.82 -12.00
C SER A 53 2.53 7.90 -11.17
N PRO A 54 3.46 8.81 -11.52
CA PRO A 54 4.70 8.97 -10.76
C PRO A 54 4.49 9.24 -9.26
N LEU A 55 3.47 10.04 -8.90
CA LEU A 55 3.17 10.36 -7.49
C LEU A 55 2.69 9.12 -6.73
N THR A 56 1.78 8.35 -7.31
CA THR A 56 1.30 7.09 -6.72
C THR A 56 2.41 6.06 -6.62
N LEU A 57 3.29 5.97 -7.63
CA LEU A 57 4.45 5.09 -7.59
C LEU A 57 5.40 5.42 -6.42
N VAL A 58 5.62 6.72 -6.15
CA VAL A 58 6.41 7.16 -4.97
C VAL A 58 5.74 6.71 -3.68
N ALA A 59 4.42 6.92 -3.54
CA ALA A 59 3.69 6.52 -2.34
C ALA A 59 3.73 4.99 -2.10
N ILE A 60 3.62 4.18 -3.16
CA ILE A 60 3.77 2.71 -3.09
C ILE A 60 5.15 2.33 -2.55
N LYS A 61 6.21 2.94 -3.11
CA LYS A 61 7.59 2.67 -2.71
C LYS A 61 7.87 3.09 -1.28
N ASP A 62 7.35 4.25 -0.87
CA ASP A 62 7.57 4.81 0.47
C ASP A 62 6.89 3.99 1.57
N ALA A 63 5.64 3.55 1.34
CA ALA A 63 4.92 2.66 2.24
C ALA A 63 5.67 1.33 2.40
N ARG A 64 6.07 0.71 1.28
CA ARG A 64 6.84 -0.54 1.26
C ARG A 64 8.17 -0.43 1.99
N ARG A 65 8.92 0.66 1.75
CA ARG A 65 10.19 0.93 2.44
C ARG A 65 9.99 1.07 3.94
N GLY A 66 8.93 1.75 4.36
CA GLY A 66 8.57 1.90 5.78
C GLY A 66 8.29 0.55 6.45
N LEU A 67 7.41 -0.26 5.85
CA LEU A 67 7.09 -1.60 6.36
C LEU A 67 8.33 -2.49 6.47
N PHE A 68 9.19 -2.48 5.46
CA PHE A 68 10.41 -3.29 5.47
C PHE A 68 11.41 -2.86 6.55
N ALA A 69 11.58 -1.55 6.75
CA ALA A 69 12.45 -1.01 7.78
C ALA A 69 11.98 -1.46 9.18
N VAL A 70 10.70 -1.25 9.49
CA VAL A 70 10.14 -1.62 10.80
C VAL A 70 10.14 -3.14 11.01
N GLN A 71 9.80 -3.93 9.99
CA GLN A 71 9.92 -5.39 10.08
C GLN A 71 11.35 -5.81 10.47
N THR A 72 12.35 -5.20 9.85
CA THR A 72 13.76 -5.50 10.13
C THR A 72 14.10 -5.18 11.58
N GLU A 73 13.70 -4.01 12.09
CA GLU A 73 13.92 -3.61 13.47
C GLU A 73 13.22 -4.55 14.47
N VAL A 74 11.98 -4.94 14.19
CA VAL A 74 11.21 -5.88 15.02
C VAL A 74 11.87 -7.26 15.05
N VAL A 75 12.24 -7.82 13.89
CA VAL A 75 12.90 -9.13 13.79
C VAL A 75 14.24 -9.15 14.52
N LEU A 76 15.01 -8.06 14.40
CA LEU A 76 16.32 -7.92 15.06
C LEU A 76 16.23 -7.51 16.53
N ARG A 77 15.01 -7.31 17.08
CA ARG A 77 14.76 -6.80 18.44
C ARG A 77 15.47 -5.46 18.72
N GLN A 78 15.50 -4.59 17.71
CA GLN A 78 16.15 -3.28 17.74
C GLN A 78 15.16 -2.14 18.02
N VAL A 79 13.88 -2.45 18.21
CA VAL A 79 12.88 -1.44 18.61
C VAL A 79 13.20 -0.95 20.03
N PRO A 80 13.37 0.37 20.26
CA PRO A 80 13.63 0.92 21.59
C PRO A 80 12.50 0.59 22.59
N PRO A 81 12.81 0.41 23.89
CA PRO A 81 11.85 -0.03 24.90
C PRO A 81 10.77 1.02 25.23
N ASP A 82 10.98 2.29 24.90
CA ASP A 82 10.06 3.41 25.10
C ASP A 82 9.08 3.59 23.92
N VAL A 83 9.25 2.85 22.84
CA VAL A 83 8.35 2.90 21.68
C VAL A 83 7.04 2.16 22.00
N SER A 84 5.94 2.92 22.02
CA SER A 84 4.58 2.39 22.22
C SER A 84 3.94 1.85 20.93
N ASP A 85 4.40 2.30 19.76
CA ASP A 85 3.94 1.84 18.45
C ASP A 85 5.07 1.97 17.40
N PRO A 86 5.74 0.87 17.04
CA PRO A 86 6.83 0.90 16.06
C PRO A 86 6.36 1.23 14.63
N LEU A 87 5.06 1.15 14.35
CA LEU A 87 4.50 1.39 13.02
C LEU A 87 3.81 2.76 12.89
N ALA A 88 3.94 3.66 13.88
CA ALA A 88 3.29 4.98 13.85
C ALA A 88 3.56 5.75 12.54
N GLU A 89 4.83 5.87 12.12
CA GLU A 89 5.18 6.52 10.85
C GLU A 89 4.69 5.74 9.62
N VAL A 90 4.64 4.41 9.71
CA VAL A 90 4.18 3.57 8.60
C VAL A 90 2.69 3.78 8.37
N LYS A 91 1.89 3.97 9.42
CA LYS A 91 0.46 4.31 9.31
C LYS A 91 0.26 5.58 8.50
N GLU A 92 1.05 6.63 8.75
CA GLU A 92 0.99 7.86 7.94
C GLU A 92 1.32 7.62 6.48
N ARG A 93 2.30 6.75 6.19
CA ARG A 93 2.67 6.39 4.81
C ARG A 93 1.57 5.59 4.12
N LEU A 94 0.88 4.70 4.83
CA LEU A 94 -0.27 3.96 4.31
C LEU A 94 -1.44 4.88 4.00
N VAL A 95 -1.72 5.87 4.85
CA VAL A 95 -2.73 6.91 4.57
C VAL A 95 -2.36 7.73 3.32
N LYS A 96 -1.09 8.12 3.18
CA LYS A 96 -0.61 8.82 1.98
C LYS A 96 -0.77 7.96 0.71
N LEU A 97 -0.48 6.67 0.80
CA LEU A 97 -0.71 5.72 -0.28
C LEU A 97 -2.20 5.64 -0.65
N GLU A 98 -3.09 5.42 0.33
CA GLU A 98 -4.53 5.35 0.08
C GLU A 98 -5.05 6.61 -0.62
N ASN A 99 -4.62 7.79 -0.15
CA ASN A 99 -5.00 9.06 -0.76
C ASN A 99 -4.50 9.21 -2.21
N ALA A 100 -3.25 8.79 -2.49
CA ALA A 100 -2.70 8.83 -3.84
C ALA A 100 -3.47 7.90 -4.79
N LEU A 101 -3.77 6.67 -4.35
CA LEU A 101 -4.55 5.71 -5.14
C LEU A 101 -5.96 6.23 -5.42
N ARG A 102 -6.62 6.83 -4.42
CA ARG A 102 -7.96 7.42 -4.56
C ARG A 102 -7.96 8.59 -5.55
N ALA A 103 -6.98 9.48 -5.45
CA ALA A 103 -6.85 10.62 -6.36
C ALA A 103 -6.67 10.15 -7.81
N GLU A 104 -5.81 9.16 -8.04
CA GLU A 104 -5.55 8.63 -9.38
C GLU A 104 -6.76 7.92 -10.00
N LEU A 105 -7.52 7.17 -9.21
CA LEU A 105 -8.76 6.54 -9.67
C LEU A 105 -9.83 7.59 -10.02
N SER A 106 -9.84 8.73 -9.33
CA SER A 106 -10.78 9.83 -9.57
C SER A 106 -10.41 10.60 -10.84
N SER A 107 -9.13 10.92 -11.05
CA SER A 107 -8.66 11.63 -12.24
C SER A 107 -8.80 10.83 -13.54
N GLY A 108 -8.71 9.50 -13.45
CA GLY A 108 -8.96 8.63 -14.62
C GLY A 108 -10.44 8.54 -14.99
N ALA A 109 -11.36 8.67 -14.02
CA ALA A 109 -12.80 8.57 -14.27
C ALA A 109 -13.31 9.72 -15.16
N GLU A 110 -12.77 10.92 -14.99
CA GLU A 110 -13.12 12.11 -15.78
C GLU A 110 -12.73 11.99 -17.27
N GLN A 111 -11.67 11.23 -17.58
CA GLN A 111 -11.25 10.99 -18.97
C GLN A 111 -12.18 10.01 -19.70
N GLY A 112 -12.83 9.09 -18.98
CA GLY A 112 -13.78 8.12 -19.54
C GLY A 112 -15.13 8.72 -19.92
N ASP A 113 -15.66 9.64 -19.11
CA ASP A 113 -16.93 10.32 -19.38
C ASP A 113 -16.78 11.42 -20.45
N GLY A 114 -15.68 12.16 -20.45
CA GLY A 114 -15.42 13.19 -21.46
C GLY A 114 -15.19 12.66 -22.88
N ALA A 115 -14.80 11.39 -23.03
CA ALA A 115 -14.65 10.71 -24.32
C ALA A 115 -16.00 10.18 -24.85
N ARG A 116 -16.85 9.62 -23.97
CA ARG A 116 -18.19 9.16 -24.33
C ARG A 116 -19.14 10.31 -24.69
N ALA A 117 -19.06 11.43 -23.98
CA ALA A 117 -19.85 12.61 -24.28
C ALA A 117 -19.51 13.24 -25.65
N ARG A 118 -18.25 13.14 -26.11
CA ARG A 118 -17.83 13.62 -27.43
C ARG A 118 -18.22 12.68 -28.58
N ALA A 119 -18.36 11.38 -28.31
CA ALA A 119 -18.79 10.41 -29.32
C ALA A 119 -20.32 10.38 -29.53
N ALA A 120 -21.11 10.81 -28.54
CA ALA A 120 -22.58 10.84 -28.61
C ALA A 120 -23.16 12.17 -29.16
N GLY A 121 -22.30 13.13 -29.52
CA GLY A 121 -22.67 14.45 -30.03
C GLY A 121 -22.22 14.74 -31.47
N ALA A 122 -21.87 13.72 -32.24
CA ALA A 122 -21.47 13.81 -33.66
C ALA A 122 -22.48 13.08 -34.56
#